data_AF-A0A2W4BKI1-F1
#
_entry.id   AF-A0A2W4BKI1-F1
#
_cell.length_a   1.000
_cell.length_b   1.000
_cell.length_c   1.000
_cell.angle_alpha   90.00
_cell.angle_beta   90.00
_cell.angle_gamma   90.00
#
_symmetry.space_group_name_H-M   'P 1'
#
loop_
_entity.id
_entity.type
_entity.pdbx_description
1 polymer ?
#
loop_
_entity_poly.entity_id
_entity_poly.type
_entity_poly.pdbx_seq_one_letter_code
_entity_poly.pdbx_strand_id
1 'polypeptide(L)'
;MVKKLKTVEGKLVNISLDKKKISYGWLLLIADNNEEYLIRQNFFLVGFKQYQFNRQMYKSNITLKEFSVLGEEVIKRTKQKSEKSYLGFALAIPLGALLRNKIPTEWLWGKSNFPIDLFTGITNLTFFWLLLVSSFYLISFYRKKRFETELKKIDGDLIKVGTGYAETPLQITQKTLKWW
;
A
#
# COMPACT_ATOMS: atom_id res chain seq x y z
N MET A 1 -22.28 -16.85 -19.03
CA MET A 1 -21.14 -16.28 -19.78
C MET A 1 -19.87 -16.43 -18.94
N VAL A 2 -18.93 -17.27 -19.37
CA VAL A 2 -17.62 -17.39 -18.71
C VAL A 2 -16.84 -16.11 -19.02
N LYS A 3 -16.50 -15.32 -17.99
CA LYS A 3 -15.64 -14.13 -18.16
C LYS A 3 -14.28 -14.59 -18.64
N LYS A 4 -13.95 -14.31 -19.91
CA LYS A 4 -12.63 -14.63 -20.47
C LYS A 4 -11.59 -13.76 -19.77
N LEU A 5 -10.68 -14.38 -19.03
CA LEU A 5 -9.55 -13.70 -18.41
C LEU A 5 -8.60 -13.23 -19.52
N LYS A 6 -8.22 -11.95 -19.49
CA LYS A 6 -7.19 -11.38 -20.36
C LYS A 6 -5.88 -11.41 -19.60
N THR A 7 -4.95 -12.24 -20.04
CA THR A 7 -3.56 -12.22 -19.55
C THR A 7 -2.81 -11.10 -20.28
N VAL A 8 -2.01 -10.35 -19.53
CA VAL A 8 -1.21 -9.24 -20.05
C VAL A 8 0.21 -9.44 -19.54
N GLU A 9 1.15 -9.62 -20.47
CA GLU A 9 2.58 -9.71 -20.18
C GLU A 9 3.23 -8.33 -20.29
N GLY A 10 4.26 -8.10 -19.47
CA GLY A 10 4.97 -6.83 -19.45
C GLY A 10 5.86 -6.61 -18.24
N LYS A 11 6.40 -5.40 -18.14
CA LYS A 11 7.31 -4.98 -17.09
C LYS A 11 6.59 -4.19 -16.00
N LEU A 12 6.75 -4.65 -14.77
CA LEU A 12 6.30 -3.95 -13.56
C LEU A 12 7.40 -3.04 -13.03
N VAL A 13 7.07 -1.76 -12.82
CA VAL A 13 8.00 -0.73 -12.33
C VAL A 13 7.35 0.14 -11.26
N ASN A 14 8.19 0.73 -10.42
CA ASN A 14 7.75 1.79 -9.50
C ASN A 14 7.48 3.08 -10.27
N ILE A 15 6.60 3.93 -9.75
CA ILE A 15 6.23 5.20 -10.35
C ILE A 15 6.46 6.37 -9.39
N SER A 16 6.96 7.50 -9.90
CA SER A 16 7.15 8.75 -9.17
C SER A 16 6.68 9.93 -10.01
N LEU A 17 5.43 10.35 -9.78
CA LEU A 17 4.82 11.48 -10.50
C LEU A 17 5.56 12.81 -10.23
N ASP A 18 6.09 12.98 -9.01
CA ASP A 18 6.84 14.18 -8.60
C ASP A 18 8.35 14.09 -8.92
N LYS A 19 8.82 13.00 -9.54
CA LYS A 19 10.23 12.62 -9.76
C LYS A 19 11.12 12.63 -8.51
N LYS A 20 10.55 12.82 -7.32
CA LYS A 20 11.26 12.98 -6.04
C LYS A 20 11.00 11.80 -5.12
N LYS A 21 9.76 11.30 -5.07
CA LYS A 21 9.30 10.24 -4.17
C LYS A 21 8.46 9.23 -4.93
N ILE A 22 8.70 7.96 -4.61
CA ILE A 22 7.87 6.86 -5.11
C ILE A 22 6.44 7.03 -4.60
N SER A 23 5.50 6.77 -5.48
CA SER A 23 4.08 6.73 -5.19
C SER A 23 3.74 5.43 -4.47
N TYR A 24 4.00 5.37 -3.16
CA TYR A 24 3.71 4.19 -2.36
C TYR A 24 2.27 3.71 -2.53
N GLY A 25 2.12 2.41 -2.76
CA GLY A 25 0.83 1.77 -3.00
C GLY A 25 0.39 1.78 -4.47
N TRP A 26 1.27 2.13 -5.39
CA TRP A 26 1.04 2.08 -6.83
C TRP A 26 2.23 1.47 -7.56
N LEU A 27 1.95 0.59 -8.51
CA LEU A 27 2.91 0.14 -9.51
C LEU A 27 2.39 0.44 -10.90
N LEU A 28 3.32 0.65 -11.84
CA LEU A 28 3.03 0.79 -13.25
C LEU A 28 3.41 -0.53 -13.94
N LEU A 29 2.45 -1.15 -14.62
CA LEU A 29 2.68 -2.24 -15.56
C LEU A 29 2.72 -1.64 -16.96
N ILE A 30 3.85 -1.81 -17.64
CA ILE A 30 4.04 -1.47 -19.04
C ILE A 30 3.96 -2.79 -19.80
N ALA A 31 2.84 -3.02 -20.48
CA ALA A 31 2.61 -4.23 -21.25
C ALA A 31 3.45 -4.25 -22.53
N ASP A 32 3.66 -5.44 -23.09
CA ASP A 32 4.48 -5.61 -24.30
C ASP A 32 3.88 -4.93 -25.53
N ASN A 33 2.55 -4.74 -25.54
CA ASN A 33 1.84 -3.95 -26.54
C ASN A 33 1.90 -2.42 -26.28
N ASN A 34 2.77 -1.96 -25.39
CA ASN A 34 2.88 -0.59 -24.88
C ASN A 34 1.62 -0.05 -24.17
N GLU A 35 0.63 -0.90 -23.85
CA GLU A 35 -0.46 -0.46 -22.97
C GLU A 35 0.05 -0.30 -21.54
N GLU A 36 -0.43 0.75 -20.87
CA GLU A 36 -0.04 1.05 -19.50
C GLU A 36 -1.19 0.80 -18.53
N TYR A 37 -0.87 0.16 -17.41
CA TYR A 37 -1.81 -0.14 -16.35
C TYR A 37 -1.24 0.27 -14.99
N LEU A 38 -2.03 0.99 -14.21
CA LEU A 38 -1.72 1.32 -12.82
C LEU A 38 -2.35 0.27 -11.89
N ILE A 39 -1.52 -0.37 -11.09
CA ILE A 39 -1.91 -1.42 -10.16
C ILE A 39 -1.84 -0.85 -8.75
N ARG A 40 -2.99 -0.84 -8.06
CA ARG A 40 -3.07 -0.38 -6.67
C ARG A 40 -2.64 -1.46 -5.70
N GLN A 41 -1.67 -1.15 -4.83
CA GLN A 41 -1.00 -2.07 -3.91
C GLN A 41 -0.99 -1.55 -2.47
N ASN A 42 -2.16 -1.48 -1.82
CA ASN A 42 -2.20 -0.94 -0.45
C ASN A 42 -1.65 -1.91 0.60
N PHE A 43 -1.56 -3.20 0.28
CA PHE A 43 -1.22 -4.26 1.21
C PHE A 43 -0.17 -5.19 0.63
N PHE A 44 1.10 -4.78 0.73
CA PHE A 44 2.21 -5.67 0.38
C PHE A 44 2.22 -6.90 1.30
N LEU A 45 1.96 -6.70 2.60
CA LEU A 45 1.99 -7.73 3.64
C LEU A 45 0.95 -8.85 3.50
N VAL A 46 -0.10 -8.64 2.70
CA VAL A 46 -1.21 -9.60 2.62
C VAL A 46 -0.96 -10.64 1.50
N GLY A 47 -0.01 -10.41 0.58
CA GLY A 47 0.41 -11.34 -0.47
C GLY A 47 1.36 -12.45 0.01
N PHE A 48 1.08 -13.09 1.14
CA PHE A 48 1.94 -14.15 1.69
C PHE A 48 1.81 -15.45 0.90
N LYS A 49 2.94 -15.86 0.30
CA LYS A 49 3.35 -17.19 -0.20
C LYS A 49 2.47 -17.93 -1.22
N GLN A 50 1.15 -17.79 -1.26
CA GLN A 50 0.28 -18.62 -2.14
C GLN A 50 -1.05 -17.98 -2.57
N TYR A 51 -1.48 -16.86 -1.97
CA TYR A 51 -2.78 -16.27 -2.29
C TYR A 51 -2.67 -15.24 -3.41
N GLN A 52 -3.35 -15.49 -4.53
CA GLN A 52 -3.53 -14.53 -5.62
C GLN A 52 -4.51 -13.44 -5.15
N PHE A 53 -4.02 -12.21 -4.99
CA PHE A 53 -4.88 -11.08 -4.62
C PHE A 53 -5.35 -10.33 -5.86
N ASN A 54 -6.68 -10.21 -5.96
CA ASN A 54 -7.32 -9.33 -6.93
C ASN A 54 -7.03 -7.87 -6.58
N ARG A 55 -6.13 -7.26 -7.34
CA ARG A 55 -5.77 -5.86 -7.26
C ARG A 55 -6.61 -5.05 -8.21
N GLN A 56 -6.92 -3.82 -7.78
CA GLN A 56 -7.60 -2.88 -8.65
C GLN A 56 -6.62 -2.37 -9.71
N MET A 57 -7.03 -2.47 -10.97
CA MET A 57 -6.30 -1.97 -12.11
C MET A 57 -6.97 -0.71 -12.65
N TYR A 58 -6.13 0.25 -13.02
CA TYR A 58 -6.52 1.55 -13.52
C TYR A 58 -5.75 1.86 -14.80
N LYS A 59 -6.28 2.78 -15.60
CA LYS A 59 -5.58 3.43 -16.71
C LYS A 59 -5.54 4.93 -16.47
N SER A 60 -4.56 5.56 -17.10
CA SER A 60 -4.45 7.02 -17.22
C SER A 60 -4.74 7.43 -18.66
N ASN A 61 -5.22 8.66 -18.85
CA ASN A 61 -5.35 9.30 -20.18
C ASN A 61 -4.00 9.81 -20.72
N ILE A 62 -2.98 9.89 -19.86
CA ILE A 62 -1.61 10.29 -20.22
C ILE A 62 -0.65 9.11 -20.10
N THR A 63 0.46 9.18 -20.85
CA THR A 63 1.59 8.24 -20.77
C THR A 63 2.35 8.43 -19.46
N LEU A 64 2.52 7.36 -18.70
CA LEU A 64 3.17 7.34 -17.39
C LEU A 64 4.55 6.68 -17.40
N LYS A 65 4.95 6.05 -18.51
CA LYS A 65 6.29 5.44 -18.66
C LYS A 65 7.44 6.39 -18.35
N GLU A 66 7.30 7.68 -18.64
CA GLU A 66 8.33 8.70 -18.32
C GLU A 66 8.47 8.99 -16.82
N PHE A 67 7.49 8.61 -16.00
CA PHE A 67 7.52 8.70 -14.54
C PHE A 67 7.94 7.38 -13.88
N SER A 68 8.32 6.39 -14.67
CA SER A 68 8.84 5.13 -14.16
C SER A 68 10.21 5.36 -13.48
N VAL A 69 10.41 4.70 -12.35
CA VAL A 69 11.67 4.76 -11.61
C VAL A 69 12.24 3.35 -11.53
N LEU A 70 13.49 3.20 -11.98
CA LEU A 70 14.23 1.95 -11.85
C LEU A 70 14.56 1.70 -10.36
N GLY A 71 14.49 0.42 -9.96
CA GLY A 71 14.63 0.01 -8.56
C GLY A 71 15.94 0.45 -7.90
N GLU A 72 17.03 0.60 -8.65
CA GLU A 72 18.33 1.02 -8.11
C GLU A 72 18.36 2.49 -7.65
N GLU A 73 17.73 3.40 -8.40
CA GLU A 73 17.62 4.82 -8.01
C GLU A 73 16.73 4.99 -6.80
N VAL A 74 15.67 4.20 -6.72
CA VAL A 74 14.78 4.08 -5.56
C VAL A 74 15.55 3.66 -4.31
N ILE A 75 16.38 2.61 -4.41
CA ILE A 75 17.14 2.09 -3.27
C ILE A 75 18.16 3.13 -2.79
N LYS A 76 18.90 3.76 -3.71
CA LYS A 76 19.88 4.81 -3.37
C LYS A 76 19.23 5.99 -2.66
N ARG A 77 18.11 6.51 -3.18
CA ARG A 77 17.37 7.64 -2.57
C ARG A 77 16.71 7.27 -1.25
N THR A 78 16.17 6.06 -1.13
CA THR A 78 15.55 5.57 0.10
C THR A 78 16.58 5.38 1.21
N LYS A 79 17.77 4.85 0.88
CA LYS A 79 18.89 4.71 1.81
C LYS A 79 19.33 6.07 2.35
N GLN A 80 19.59 7.04 1.47
CA GLN A 80 19.94 8.42 1.86
C GLN A 80 18.86 9.12 2.70
N LYS A 81 17.58 8.84 2.43
CA LYS A 81 16.47 9.41 3.20
C LYS A 81 16.32 8.73 4.57
N SER A 82 16.55 7.42 4.65
CA SER A 82 16.50 6.67 5.92
C SER A 82 17.58 7.13 6.89
N GLU A 83 18.79 7.42 6.38
CA GLU A 83 19.89 8.02 7.15
C GLU A 83 19.53 9.42 7.68
N LYS A 84 18.61 10.13 7.02
CA LYS A 84 18.09 11.45 7.44
C LYS A 84 16.76 11.39 8.20
N SER A 85 16.16 10.22 8.37
CA SER A 85 14.80 10.04 8.92
C SER A 85 14.77 9.87 10.45
N TYR A 86 15.74 10.44 11.18
CA TYR A 86 15.68 10.53 12.65
C TYR A 86 14.50 11.38 13.13
N LEU A 87 14.03 12.33 12.32
CA LEU A 87 12.91 13.23 12.66
C LEU A 87 11.57 12.50 12.83
N GLY A 88 11.33 11.40 12.09
CA GLY A 88 10.10 10.62 12.21
C GLY A 88 9.99 9.89 13.55
N PHE A 89 11.10 9.30 14.00
CA PHE A 89 11.20 8.69 15.33
C PHE A 89 11.15 9.73 16.45
N ALA A 90 11.81 10.88 16.24
CA ALA A 90 11.82 11.98 17.20
C ALA A 90 10.42 12.59 17.44
N LEU A 91 9.51 12.52 16.47
CA LEU A 91 8.11 12.95 16.64
C LEU A 91 7.21 11.83 17.19
N ALA A 92 7.45 10.57 16.78
CA ALA A 92 6.63 9.43 17.20
C ALA A 92 6.75 9.13 18.70
N ILE A 93 7.94 9.28 19.29
CA ILE A 93 8.18 9.03 20.72
C ILE A 93 7.37 9.99 21.62
N PRO A 94 7.47 11.32 21.49
CA PRO A 94 6.68 12.24 22.30
C PRO A 94 5.19 12.18 21.99
N LEU A 95 4.78 11.94 20.72
CA LEU A 95 3.37 11.69 20.41
C LEU A 95 2.85 10.42 21.08
N GLY A 96 3.63 9.34 21.10
CA GLY A 96 3.28 8.11 21.81
C GLY A 96 3.14 8.33 23.32
N ALA A 97 4.02 9.12 23.92
CA ALA A 97 3.95 9.48 25.34
C ALA A 97 2.72 10.37 25.65
N LEU A 98 2.42 11.35 24.80
CA LEU A 98 1.24 12.21 24.95
C LEU A 98 -0.07 11.43 24.78
N LEU A 99 -0.13 10.53 23.80
CA LEU A 99 -1.27 9.65 23.59
C LEU A 99 -1.46 8.69 24.77
N ARG A 100 -0.38 8.11 25.30
CA ARG A 100 -0.43 7.26 26.51
C ARG A 100 -0.99 7.99 27.72
N ASN A 101 -0.65 9.26 27.90
CA ASN A 101 -1.05 10.02 29.09
C ASN A 101 -2.46 10.63 28.96
N LYS A 102 -2.97 10.84 27.74
CA LYS A 102 -4.29 11.45 27.51
C LYS A 102 -5.38 10.46 27.14
N ILE A 103 -5.03 9.30 26.60
CA ILE A 103 -5.99 8.29 26.15
C ILE A 103 -5.92 7.13 27.15
N PRO A 104 -7.01 6.86 27.90
CA PRO A 104 -7.08 5.67 28.74
C PRO A 104 -6.72 4.44 27.90
N THR A 105 -5.81 3.60 28.39
CA THR A 105 -5.39 2.40 27.66
C THR A 105 -6.57 1.50 27.30
N GLU A 106 -7.62 1.55 28.10
CA GLU A 106 -8.89 0.85 27.87
C GLU A 106 -9.62 1.28 26.59
N TRP A 107 -9.39 2.49 26.09
CA TRP A 107 -9.98 2.94 24.82
C TRP A 107 -9.29 2.33 23.60
N LEU A 108 -8.00 1.98 23.74
CA LEU A 108 -7.21 1.38 22.65
C LEU A 108 -7.24 -0.15 22.71
N TRP A 109 -7.21 -0.71 23.92
CA TRP A 109 -7.05 -2.14 24.17
C TRP A 109 -8.27 -2.82 24.78
N GLY A 110 -9.30 -2.03 25.11
CA GLY A 110 -10.47 -2.51 25.84
C GLY A 110 -10.22 -2.65 27.35
N LYS A 111 -11.29 -2.95 28.10
CA LYS A 111 -11.21 -3.09 29.57
C LYS A 111 -10.31 -4.25 29.98
N SER A 112 -9.71 -4.18 31.17
CA SER A 112 -8.97 -5.30 31.73
C SER A 112 -9.87 -6.54 31.82
N ASN A 113 -9.41 -7.66 31.27
CA ASN A 113 -10.15 -8.93 31.28
C ASN A 113 -9.73 -9.82 32.46
N PHE A 114 -9.67 -9.24 33.65
CA PHE A 114 -9.37 -9.95 34.89
C PHE A 114 -10.42 -9.62 35.98
N PRO A 115 -11.09 -10.63 36.56
CA PRO A 115 -11.07 -12.06 36.18
C PRO A 115 -11.56 -12.28 34.73
N ILE A 116 -11.18 -13.41 34.14
CA ILE A 116 -11.45 -13.68 32.72
C ILE A 116 -12.96 -13.71 32.46
N ASP A 117 -13.42 -12.80 31.61
CA ASP A 117 -14.77 -12.75 31.05
C ASP A 117 -14.72 -12.91 29.52
N LEU A 118 -15.43 -13.92 28.99
CA LEU A 118 -15.39 -14.24 27.57
C LEU A 118 -16.00 -13.11 26.71
N PHE A 119 -17.07 -12.48 27.20
CA PHE A 119 -17.75 -11.42 26.46
C PHE A 119 -16.88 -10.16 26.34
N THR A 120 -16.24 -9.77 27.44
CA THR A 120 -15.25 -8.68 27.50
C THR A 120 -14.05 -8.98 26.60
N GLY A 121 -13.53 -10.20 26.64
CA GLY A 121 -12.43 -10.64 25.76
C GLY A 121 -12.78 -10.54 24.28
N ILE A 122 -13.94 -11.05 23.85
CA ILE A 122 -14.41 -10.98 22.46
C ILE A 122 -14.58 -9.51 22.03
N THR A 123 -15.23 -8.70 22.87
CA THR A 123 -15.49 -7.29 22.58
C THR A 123 -14.19 -6.52 22.36
N ASN A 124 -13.21 -6.67 23.26
CA ASN A 124 -11.90 -6.04 23.14
C ASN A 124 -11.18 -6.45 21.85
N LEU A 125 -11.20 -7.75 21.51
CA LEU A 125 -10.57 -8.26 20.30
C LEU A 125 -11.26 -7.71 19.04
N THR A 126 -12.59 -7.63 19.02
CA THR A 126 -13.34 -7.01 17.92
C THR A 126 -12.98 -5.54 17.75
N PHE A 127 -12.91 -4.76 18.83
CA PHE A 127 -12.48 -3.36 18.77
C PHE A 127 -11.07 -3.21 18.21
N PHE A 128 -10.13 -4.05 18.65
CA PHE A 128 -8.77 -4.04 18.13
C PHE A 128 -8.73 -4.28 16.61
N TRP A 129 -9.43 -5.31 16.12
CA TRP A 129 -9.48 -5.60 14.69
C TRP A 129 -10.16 -4.50 13.90
N LEU A 130 -11.25 -3.92 14.42
CA LEU A 130 -11.93 -2.79 13.79
C LEU A 130 -11.01 -1.58 13.67
N LEU A 131 -10.28 -1.23 14.73
CA LEU A 131 -9.31 -0.12 14.72
C LEU A 131 -8.20 -0.38 13.69
N LEU A 132 -7.67 -1.61 13.65
CA LEU A 132 -6.60 -2.00 12.74
C LEU A 132 -7.06 -1.93 11.27
N VAL A 133 -8.20 -2.53 10.94
CA VAL A 133 -8.79 -2.50 9.59
C VAL A 133 -9.12 -1.07 9.18
N SER A 134 -9.68 -0.26 10.08
CA SER A 134 -10.00 1.15 9.82
C SER A 134 -8.73 1.96 9.53
N SER A 135 -7.67 1.76 10.32
CA SER A 135 -6.38 2.43 10.12
C SER A 135 -5.78 2.10 8.75
N PHE A 136 -5.81 0.83 8.38
CA PHE A 136 -5.36 0.37 7.07
C PHE A 136 -6.21 0.92 5.92
N TYR A 137 -7.54 0.96 6.09
CA TYR A 137 -8.45 1.56 5.12
C TYR A 137 -8.16 3.05 4.92
N LEU A 138 -7.96 3.81 6.00
CA LEU A 138 -7.65 5.23 5.95
C LEU A 138 -6.32 5.50 5.23
N ILE A 139 -5.27 4.73 5.54
CA ILE A 139 -3.98 4.83 4.85
C ILE A 139 -4.14 4.55 3.35
N SER A 140 -4.87 3.48 3.01
CA SER A 140 -5.18 3.09 1.64
C SER A 140 -5.94 4.18 0.88
N PHE A 141 -6.95 4.78 1.51
CA PHE A 141 -7.75 5.88 0.98
C PHE A 141 -6.90 7.13 0.74
N TYR A 142 -6.12 7.54 1.75
CA TYR A 142 -5.22 8.68 1.67
C TYR A 142 -4.20 8.52 0.54
N ARG A 143 -3.56 7.35 0.41
CA ARG A 143 -2.60 7.08 -0.69
C ARG A 143 -3.24 7.19 -2.07
N LYS A 144 -4.48 6.71 -2.23
CA LYS A 144 -5.22 6.86 -3.49
C LYS A 144 -5.52 8.32 -3.79
N LYS A 145 -6.08 9.05 -2.82
CA LYS A 145 -6.42 10.48 -3.00
C LYS A 145 -5.20 11.31 -3.33
N ARG A 146 -4.09 11.10 -2.62
CA ARG A 146 -2.82 11.76 -2.91
C ARG A 146 -2.34 11.47 -4.34
N PHE A 147 -2.41 10.21 -4.77
CA PHE A 147 -2.00 9.85 -6.13
C PHE A 147 -2.89 10.51 -7.20
N GLU A 148 -4.21 10.50 -7.02
CA GLU A 148 -5.15 11.22 -7.90
C GLU A 148 -4.81 12.72 -7.96
N THR A 149 -4.52 13.35 -6.81
CA THR A 149 -4.13 14.77 -6.77
C THR A 149 -2.82 15.03 -7.53
N GLU A 150 -1.80 14.19 -7.36
CA GLU A 150 -0.54 14.37 -8.10
C GLU A 150 -0.70 14.12 -9.60
N LEU A 151 -1.54 13.15 -9.98
CA LEU A 151 -1.83 12.85 -11.38
C LEU A 151 -2.56 14.02 -12.06
N LYS A 152 -3.50 14.65 -11.35
CA LYS A 152 -4.21 15.84 -11.85
C LYS A 152 -3.30 17.04 -12.07
N LYS A 153 -2.18 17.17 -11.35
CA LYS A 153 -1.22 18.28 -11.56
C LYS A 153 -0.48 18.18 -12.90
N ILE A 154 -0.49 17.00 -13.52
CA ILE A 154 0.11 16.74 -14.84
C ILE A 154 -0.97 16.45 -15.89
N ASP A 155 -2.19 16.97 -15.67
CA ASP A 155 -3.37 16.80 -16.54
C ASP A 155 -3.77 15.34 -16.80
N GLY A 156 -3.39 14.46 -15.86
CA GLY A 156 -3.75 13.05 -15.87
C GLY A 156 -4.99 12.75 -15.02
N ASP A 157 -5.79 11.80 -15.49
CA ASP A 157 -6.96 11.26 -14.80
C ASP A 157 -6.82 9.76 -14.55
N LEU A 158 -7.43 9.28 -13.46
CA LEU A 158 -7.33 7.89 -13.05
C LEU A 158 -8.66 7.15 -13.24
N ILE A 159 -8.70 6.23 -14.20
CA ILE A 159 -9.92 5.50 -14.56
C ILE A 159 -9.77 4.03 -14.16
N LYS A 160 -10.72 3.50 -13.38
CA LYS A 160 -10.70 2.09 -13.00
C LYS A 160 -11.13 1.23 -14.20
N VAL A 161 -10.28 0.30 -14.60
CA VAL A 161 -10.55 -0.59 -15.75
C VAL A 161 -10.90 -2.01 -15.33
N GLY A 162 -10.55 -2.41 -14.10
CA GLY A 162 -10.94 -3.73 -13.59
C GLY A 162 -10.18 -4.17 -12.36
N THR A 163 -10.09 -5.48 -12.21
CA THR A 163 -9.32 -6.16 -11.18
C THR A 163 -8.54 -7.32 -11.79
N GLY A 164 -7.33 -7.58 -11.29
CA GLY A 164 -6.49 -8.68 -11.76
C GLY A 164 -5.50 -9.11 -10.68
N TYR A 165 -4.89 -10.27 -10.87
CA TYR A 165 -3.86 -10.82 -9.99
C TYR A 165 -2.58 -11.09 -10.80
N ALA A 166 -1.46 -11.23 -10.11
CA ALA A 166 -0.18 -11.54 -10.75
C ALA A 166 -0.01 -13.05 -10.87
N GLU A 167 0.37 -13.53 -12.07
CA GLU A 167 0.77 -14.93 -12.32
C GLU A 167 2.23 -15.20 -11.95
N THR A 168 3.00 -14.15 -11.69
CA THR A 168 4.37 -14.22 -11.18
C THR A 168 4.49 -13.34 -9.93
N PRO A 169 5.40 -13.68 -9.00
CA PRO A 169 5.58 -12.88 -7.80
C PRO A 169 6.14 -11.50 -8.15
N LEU A 170 5.46 -10.46 -7.65
CA LEU A 170 5.82 -9.05 -7.78
C LEU A 170 7.15 -8.71 -7.11
N GLN A 171 7.49 -9.41 -6.03
CA GLN A 171 8.78 -9.25 -5.34
C GLN A 171 9.23 -10.56 -4.71
N ILE A 172 10.53 -10.76 -4.62
CA ILE A 172 11.17 -11.86 -3.90
C ILE A 172 12.12 -11.24 -2.89
N THR A 173 11.79 -11.28 -1.59
CA THR A 173 12.62 -10.65 -0.54
C THR A 173 13.61 -11.60 0.11
N GLN A 174 13.36 -12.91 0.04
CA GLN A 174 14.26 -13.97 0.51
C GLN A 174 14.17 -15.14 -0.47
N LYS A 175 15.15 -16.08 -0.46
CA LYS A 175 15.19 -17.25 -1.36
C LYS A 175 13.85 -18.00 -1.46
N THR A 176 13.01 -17.96 -0.42
CA THR A 176 11.72 -18.67 -0.37
C THR A 176 10.50 -17.75 -0.20
N LEU A 177 10.68 -16.44 -0.01
CA LEU A 177 9.58 -15.53 0.30
C LEU A 177 9.19 -14.70 -0.93
N LYS A 178 8.10 -15.14 -1.57
CA LYS A 178 7.51 -14.60 -2.78
C LYS A 178 6.28 -13.78 -2.43
N TRP A 179 6.21 -12.56 -2.95
CA TRP A 179 5.10 -11.63 -2.79
C TRP A 179 4.30 -11.60 -4.07
N TRP A 180 3.09 -12.14 -4.02
CA TRP A 180 2.16 -12.24 -5.13
C TRP A 180 1.18 -11.09 -5.11
#